data_AF-A0A349YSD0-F1
#
_entry.id   AF-A0A349YSD0-F1
#
_cell.length_a   1.000
_cell.length_b   1.000
_cell.length_c   1.000
_cell.angle_alpha   90.00
_cell.angle_beta   90.00
_cell.angle_gamma   90.00
#
_symmetry.space_group_name_H-M   'P 1'
#
loop_
_entity.id
_entity.type
_entity.pdbx_description
1 polymer ?
#
loop_
_entity_poly.entity_id
_entity_poly.type
_entity_poly.pdbx_seq_one_letter_code
_entity_poly.pdbx_strand_id
1 'polypeptide(L)'
;MQIIRKGTTPNGTDIQIEDWSEDYSCYNKNATIGFYPMALESIYREDHPDWTPYPKRGKTFRASFDFKTEADALEAFVLLENGCKCFMDYIDHFATNVIPKVNFIKAIGN
;
A
#
# COMPACT_ATOMS: atom_id res chain seq x y z
N MET A 1 2.50 -11.16 10.79
CA MET A 1 3.25 -10.17 10.00
C MET A 1 4.21 -9.46 10.91
N GLN A 2 5.46 -9.32 10.47
CA GLN A 2 6.48 -8.55 11.17
C GLN A 2 6.80 -7.26 10.41
N ILE A 3 6.97 -6.16 11.13
CA ILE A 3 7.40 -4.88 10.54
C ILE A 3 8.93 -4.82 10.62
N ILE A 4 9.58 -4.78 9.48
CA ILE A 4 11.05 -4.79 9.35
C ILE A 4 11.60 -3.37 9.37
N ARG A 5 10.94 -2.46 8.66
CA ARG A 5 11.33 -1.05 8.56
C ARG A 5 10.10 -0.17 8.47
N LYS A 6 10.16 1.00 9.09
CA LYS A 6 9.17 2.08 8.94
C LYS A 6 9.85 3.30 8.32
N GLY A 7 9.07 4.08 7.59
CA GLY A 7 9.50 5.34 7.00
C GLY A 7 8.29 6.17 6.60
N THR A 8 8.55 7.35 6.08
CA THR A 8 7.51 8.28 5.65
C THR A 8 7.99 8.93 4.35
N THR A 9 7.13 8.99 3.34
CA THR A 9 7.42 9.69 2.09
C THR A 9 7.40 11.22 2.31
N PRO A 10 7.94 12.02 1.38
CA PRO A 10 7.96 13.48 1.53
C PRO A 10 6.57 14.13 1.62
N ASN A 11 5.53 13.48 1.12
CA ASN A 11 4.14 13.94 1.25
C ASN A 11 3.46 13.51 2.56
N GLY A 12 4.21 12.91 3.50
CA GLY A 12 3.70 12.50 4.80
C GLY A 12 2.98 11.15 4.82
N THR A 13 3.11 10.33 3.76
CA THR A 13 2.50 8.99 3.74
C THR A 13 3.42 8.00 4.43
N ASP A 14 2.89 7.30 5.44
CA ASP A 14 3.64 6.26 6.12
C ASP A 14 3.83 5.03 5.22
N ILE A 15 5.03 4.46 5.26
CA ILE A 15 5.42 3.26 4.52
C ILE A 15 6.16 2.29 5.43
N GLN A 16 6.02 1.01 5.14
CA GLN A 16 6.64 -0.06 5.92
C GLN A 16 7.18 -1.16 5.01
N ILE A 17 8.35 -1.71 5.32
CA ILE A 17 8.71 -3.04 4.83
C ILE A 17 8.13 -4.05 5.82
N GLU A 18 7.34 -4.96 5.29
CA GLU A 18 6.64 -5.99 6.05
C GLU A 18 7.11 -7.38 5.61
N ASP A 19 7.19 -8.29 6.57
CA ASP A 19 7.42 -9.71 6.33
C ASP A 19 6.15 -10.50 6.65
N TRP A 20 5.62 -11.14 5.61
CA TRP A 20 4.46 -12.03 5.66
C TRP A 20 4.84 -13.50 5.44
N SER A 21 6.12 -13.80 5.16
CA SER A 21 6.56 -15.14 4.77
C SER A 21 6.42 -16.18 5.89
N GLU A 22 6.46 -15.74 7.15
CA GLU A 22 6.19 -16.62 8.30
C GLU A 22 4.71 -16.98 8.45
N ASP A 23 3.80 -16.09 8.06
CA ASP A 23 2.35 -16.34 8.15
C ASP A 23 1.82 -17.05 6.89
N TYR A 24 2.44 -16.80 5.74
CA TYR A 24 1.97 -17.24 4.43
C TYR A 24 3.14 -17.64 3.51
N SER A 25 3.21 -18.92 3.15
CA SER A 25 4.28 -19.46 2.30
C SER A 25 4.30 -18.93 0.86
N CYS A 26 3.24 -18.25 0.42
CA CYS A 26 3.19 -17.60 -0.88
C CYS A 26 3.87 -16.22 -0.93
N TYR A 27 4.29 -15.67 0.20
CA TYR A 27 4.98 -14.38 0.27
C TYR A 27 6.49 -14.58 0.33
N ASN A 28 7.21 -13.76 -0.43
CA ASN A 28 8.65 -13.66 -0.31
C ASN A 28 9.00 -12.89 0.97
N LYS A 29 10.07 -13.32 1.64
CA LYS A 29 10.55 -12.68 2.85
C LYS A 29 10.91 -11.21 2.61
N ASN A 30 10.48 -10.32 3.50
CA ASN A 30 10.79 -8.88 3.48
C ASN A 30 10.47 -8.16 2.15
N ALA A 31 9.56 -8.72 1.34
CA ALA A 31 9.35 -8.27 -0.03
C ALA A 31 8.02 -7.52 -0.22
N THR A 32 7.31 -7.18 0.86
CA THR A 32 6.06 -6.41 0.80
C THR A 32 6.30 -5.02 1.35
N ILE A 33 5.89 -4.00 0.61
CA ILE A 33 5.76 -2.64 1.11
C ILE A 33 4.29 -2.37 1.48
N GLY A 34 4.06 -2.11 2.77
CA GLY A 34 2.81 -1.55 3.27
C GLY A 34 2.78 -0.04 3.03
N PHE A 35 1.79 0.44 2.28
CA PHE A 35 1.57 1.86 2.01
C PHE A 35 0.33 2.33 2.77
N TYR A 36 0.43 3.45 3.49
CA TYR A 36 -0.66 3.96 4.35
C TYR A 36 -1.09 5.38 3.99
N PRO A 37 -1.69 5.60 2.80
CA PRO A 37 -2.14 6.92 2.40
C PRO A 37 -3.42 7.32 3.14
N MET A 38 -3.63 8.62 3.25
CA MET A 38 -4.93 9.16 3.62
C MET A 38 -5.85 9.14 2.40
N ALA A 39 -7.07 8.60 2.57
CA ALA A 39 -8.06 8.66 1.51
C ALA A 39 -8.58 10.09 1.31
N LEU A 40 -8.47 10.60 0.09
CA LEU A 40 -9.05 11.86 -0.35
C LEU A 40 -10.55 11.71 -0.66
N GLU A 41 -10.96 10.51 -1.09
CA GLU A 41 -12.34 10.16 -1.41
C GLU A 41 -12.83 8.93 -0.64
N SER A 42 -14.13 8.89 -0.36
CA SER A 42 -14.79 7.70 0.18
C SER A 42 -15.14 6.73 -0.94
N ILE A 43 -14.77 5.46 -0.81
CA ILE A 43 -15.13 4.43 -1.78
C ILE A 43 -16.34 3.64 -1.28
N TYR A 44 -17.43 3.74 -2.04
CA TYR A 44 -18.66 2.98 -1.83
C TYR A 44 -18.68 1.76 -2.74
N ARG A 45 -19.20 0.65 -2.23
CA ARG A 45 -19.43 -0.55 -3.02
C ARG A 45 -20.74 -0.41 -3.79
N GLU A 46 -20.72 -0.68 -5.09
CA GLU A 46 -21.91 -0.53 -5.95
C GLU A 46 -22.99 -1.58 -5.62
N ASP A 47 -22.58 -2.79 -5.25
CA ASP A 47 -23.44 -3.92 -4.87
C ASP A 47 -24.00 -3.82 -3.45
N HIS A 48 -23.38 -3.00 -2.60
CA HIS A 48 -23.76 -2.81 -1.19
C HIS A 48 -23.64 -1.33 -0.78
N PRO A 49 -24.53 -0.44 -1.30
CA PRO A 49 -24.44 1.00 -1.09
C PRO A 49 -24.70 1.45 0.35
N ASP A 50 -25.32 0.59 1.17
CA ASP A 50 -25.59 0.79 2.60
C ASP A 50 -24.38 0.48 3.50
N TRP A 51 -23.35 -0.19 2.97
CA TRP A 51 -22.17 -0.54 3.74
C TRP A 51 -21.29 0.69 4.00
N THR A 52 -20.54 0.62 5.10
CA THR A 52 -19.58 1.68 5.44
C THR A 52 -18.52 1.78 4.32
N PRO A 53 -18.24 2.98 3.77
CA PRO A 53 -17.26 3.13 2.72
C PRO A 53 -15.88 2.74 3.20
N TYR A 54 -15.12 2.05 2.35
CA TYR A 54 -13.75 1.67 2.63
C TYR A 54 -12.85 1.85 1.39
N PRO A 55 -11.83 2.73 1.47
CA PRO A 55 -11.55 3.63 2.58
C PRO A 55 -12.58 4.77 2.68
N LYS A 56 -12.65 5.38 3.87
CA LYS A 56 -13.45 6.58 4.12
C LYS A 56 -12.56 7.81 3.99
N ARG A 57 -13.06 8.87 3.35
CA ARG A 57 -12.37 10.17 3.25
C ARG A 57 -11.81 10.64 4.60
N GLY A 58 -10.56 11.11 4.59
CA GLY A 58 -9.83 11.59 5.76
C GLY A 58 -9.33 10.47 6.69
N LYS A 59 -9.46 9.20 6.31
CA LYS A 59 -8.90 8.06 7.04
C LYS A 59 -7.73 7.45 6.30
N THR A 60 -6.70 7.11 7.06
CA THR A 60 -5.59 6.28 6.59
C THR A 60 -6.08 4.86 6.35
N PHE A 61 -5.57 4.23 5.30
CA PHE A 61 -5.90 2.85 4.97
C PHE A 61 -4.67 2.15 4.39
N ARG A 62 -4.63 0.82 4.45
CA ARG A 62 -3.46 0.05 4.00
C ARG A 62 -3.63 -0.44 2.57
N ALA A 63 -2.61 -0.22 1.74
CA ALA A 63 -2.40 -0.89 0.46
C ALA A 63 -1.09 -1.69 0.52
N SER A 64 -1.07 -2.88 -0.10
CA SER A 64 0.13 -3.72 -0.20
C SER A 64 0.72 -3.60 -1.59
N PHE A 65 2.05 -3.56 -1.65
CA PHE A 65 2.82 -3.68 -2.88
C PHE A 65 3.82 -4.81 -2.73
N ASP A 66 3.68 -5.87 -3.53
CA ASP A 66 4.50 -7.07 -3.43
C ASP A 66 5.60 -7.07 -4.49
N PHE A 67 6.82 -7.31 -4.04
CA PHE A 67 8.02 -7.37 -4.86
C PHE A 67 8.52 -8.81 -4.94
N LYS A 68 9.34 -9.08 -5.96
CA LYS A 68 9.90 -10.42 -6.18
C LYS A 68 10.98 -10.76 -5.17
N THR A 69 11.71 -9.76 -4.70
CA THR A 69 12.84 -9.94 -3.79
C THR A 69 12.85 -8.86 -2.70
N GLU A 70 13.52 -9.17 -1.59
CA GLU A 70 13.83 -8.21 -0.53
C GLU A 70 14.63 -7.00 -1.04
N ALA A 71 15.57 -7.23 -1.98
CA ALA A 71 16.39 -6.18 -2.56
C ALA A 71 15.54 -5.17 -3.35
N ASP A 72 14.60 -5.66 -4.17
CA ASP A 72 13.69 -4.81 -4.95
C ASP A 72 12.78 -3.99 -4.02
N ALA A 73 12.25 -4.62 -2.96
CA ALA A 73 11.42 -3.92 -1.97
C ALA A 73 12.23 -2.86 -1.22
N LEU A 74 13.47 -3.15 -0.83
CA LEU A 74 14.33 -2.19 -0.14
C LEU A 74 14.69 -1.00 -1.05
N GLU A 75 15.03 -1.25 -2.31
CA GLU A 75 15.29 -0.19 -3.29
C GLU A 75 14.07 0.71 -3.47
N ALA A 76 12.90 0.11 -3.73
CA ALA A 76 11.65 0.84 -3.88
C ALA A 76 11.31 1.66 -2.62
N PHE A 77 11.50 1.08 -1.43
CA PHE A 77 11.29 1.78 -0.16
C PHE A 77 12.17 3.03 -0.06
N VAL A 78 13.47 2.94 -0.35
CA VAL A 78 14.39 4.07 -0.28
C VAL A 78 14.01 5.16 -1.29
N LEU A 79 13.62 4.77 -2.50
CA LEU A 79 13.18 5.71 -3.55
C LEU A 79 11.85 6.40 -3.22
N LEU A 80 10.95 5.73 -2.49
CA LEU A 80 9.71 6.33 -1.98
C LEU A 80 9.99 7.30 -0.83
N GLU A 81 10.85 6.89 0.12
CA GLU A 81 11.22 7.66 1.31
C GLU A 81 11.93 8.97 0.95
N ASN A 82 12.82 8.96 -0.04
CA ASN A 82 13.54 10.15 -0.49
C ASN A 82 12.79 10.99 -1.54
N GLY A 83 11.65 10.52 -2.06
CA GLY A 83 10.84 11.21 -3.05
C GLY A 83 11.34 11.13 -4.49
N CYS A 84 12.35 10.30 -4.79
CA CYS A 84 12.77 10.05 -6.17
C CYS A 84 11.70 9.29 -6.97
N LYS A 85 10.85 8.52 -6.28
CA LYS A 85 9.70 7.81 -6.84
C LYS A 85 8.45 8.05 -6.01
N CYS A 86 7.29 7.84 -6.62
CA CYS A 86 6.01 7.80 -5.93
C CYS A 86 5.37 6.42 -6.06
N PHE A 87 4.34 6.14 -5.25
CA PHE A 87 3.69 4.83 -5.26
C PHE A 87 3.05 4.49 -6.62
N MET A 88 2.68 5.49 -7.44
CA MET A 88 2.14 5.25 -8.79
C MET A 88 3.19 4.63 -9.72
N ASP A 89 4.48 4.90 -9.51
CA ASP A 89 5.57 4.24 -10.25
C ASP A 89 5.61 2.73 -10.00
N TYR A 90 5.02 2.26 -8.90
CA TYR A 90 4.99 0.86 -8.49
C TYR A 90 3.59 0.24 -8.57
N ILE A 91 2.63 0.88 -9.25
CA ILE A 91 1.22 0.42 -9.25
C ILE A 91 1.03 -1.00 -9.79
N ASP A 92 1.98 -1.52 -10.56
CA ASP A 92 1.94 -2.91 -11.07
C ASP A 92 2.33 -3.95 -10.02
N HIS A 93 2.92 -3.51 -8.90
CA HIS A 93 3.16 -4.33 -7.71
C HIS A 93 1.97 -4.36 -6.75
N PHE A 94 0.89 -3.61 -7.03
CA PHE A 94 -0.28 -3.55 -6.15
C PHE A 94 -0.89 -4.94 -5.92
N ALA A 95 -1.00 -5.34 -4.65
CA ALA A 95 -1.30 -6.72 -4.26
C ALA A 95 -2.38 -6.85 -3.16
N THR A 96 -2.97 -5.75 -2.68
CA THR A 96 -4.00 -5.87 -1.63
C THR A 96 -5.32 -6.44 -2.17
N ASN A 97 -5.85 -7.45 -1.49
CA ASN A 97 -7.19 -8.01 -1.75
C ASN A 97 -8.30 -7.25 -1.01
N VAL A 98 -7.95 -6.29 -0.15
CA VAL A 98 -8.92 -5.55 0.67
C VAL A 98 -9.65 -4.49 -0.16
N ILE A 99 -8.96 -3.90 -1.14
CA ILE A 99 -9.49 -2.87 -2.02
C ILE A 99 -9.00 -3.11 -3.45
N PRO A 100 -9.89 -3.16 -4.46
CA PRO A 100 -9.48 -3.24 -5.86
C PRO A 100 -8.54 -2.08 -6.27
N LYS A 101 -7.56 -2.35 -7.13
CA LYS A 101 -6.58 -1.34 -7.63
C LYS A 101 -7.26 -0.06 -8.13
N VAL A 102 -8.35 -0.16 -8.89
CA VAL A 102 -9.12 0.99 -9.39
C VAL A 102 -9.69 1.84 -8.25
N ASN A 103 -10.16 1.20 -7.19
CA ASN A 103 -10.72 1.89 -6.03
C ASN A 103 -9.63 2.53 -5.17
N PHE A 104 -8.45 1.90 -5.08
CA PHE A 104 -7.28 2.51 -4.45
C PHE A 104 -6.88 3.81 -5.17
N ILE A 105 -6.76 3.78 -6.50
CA ILE A 105 -6.41 4.95 -7.33
C ILE A 105 -7.46 6.06 -7.16
N LYS A 106 -8.75 5.69 -7.17
CA LYS A 106 -9.84 6.64 -6.93
C LYS A 106 -9.78 7.25 -5.52
N ALA A 107 -9.47 6.44 -4.50
CA ALA A 107 -9.45 6.89 -3.11
C ALA A 107 -8.38 7.95 -2.82
N ILE A 108 -7.26 7.91 -3.54
CA ILE A 108 -6.11 8.80 -3.36
C ILE A 108 -6.11 9.99 -4.34
N GLY A 109 -7.15 10.14 -5.17
CA GLY A 109 -7.40 11.33 -5.99
C GLY A 109 -6.53 11.49 -7.24
N ASN A 110 -6.17 10.38 -7.91
CA ASN A 110 -5.50 10.40 -9.22
C ASN A 110 -6.48 10.27 -10.39
#